data_AF-A0A843YH13-F1
#
_entry.id   AF-A0A843YH13-F1
#
_cell.length_a   1.000
_cell.length_b   1.000
_cell.length_c   1.000
_cell.angle_alpha   90.00
_cell.angle_beta   90.00
_cell.angle_gamma   90.00
#
_symmetry.space_group_name_H-M   'P 1'
#
loop_
_entity.id
_entity.type
_entity.pdbx_description
1 polymer ?
#
loop_
_entity_poly.entity_id
_entity_poly.type
_entity_poly.pdbx_seq_one_letter_code
_entity_poly.pdbx_strand_id
1 'polypeptide(L)'
;MSYQNAKSLGFDPQDRPTPHPNDPKQEAGLEKIPFACLPIAVLAEDAVAHGEGALKYGRHNWRNGDVLASTYFAATLRHLFAWFEGEDIDPDSGLSHLTKARASLGVLRDAQIQGRAIDDRPPASPADLMEKLNQVSGDMARRVAALKGGNQ
;
A
#
# COMPACT_ATOMS: atom_id res chain seq x y z
N MET A 1 0.18 -21.06 -10.15
CA MET A 1 0.83 -22.39 -10.04
C MET A 1 0.71 -22.84 -8.59
N SER A 2 -0.10 -23.86 -8.33
CA SER A 2 -0.40 -24.32 -6.97
C SER A 2 0.79 -25.07 -6.34
N TYR A 3 0.78 -25.15 -5.01
CA TYR A 3 1.76 -25.80 -4.12
C TYR A 3 2.02 -27.30 -4.40
N GLN A 4 1.37 -27.88 -5.41
CA GLN A 4 1.45 -29.31 -5.72
C GLN A 4 2.73 -29.73 -6.47
N ASN A 5 3.56 -28.77 -6.93
CA ASN A 5 4.81 -29.08 -7.65
C ASN A 5 6.06 -29.22 -6.75
N ALA A 6 5.98 -29.07 -5.44
CA ALA A 6 7.16 -29.15 -4.56
C ALA A 6 7.67 -30.60 -4.33
N LYS A 7 6.78 -31.61 -4.41
CA LYS A 7 7.14 -33.01 -4.15
C LYS A 7 8.04 -33.64 -5.23
N SER A 8 8.06 -33.11 -6.46
CA SER A 8 8.87 -33.65 -7.56
C SER A 8 10.36 -33.31 -7.47
N LEU A 9 10.76 -32.42 -6.55
CA LEU A 9 12.15 -31.99 -6.35
C LEU A 9 12.78 -32.54 -5.06
N GLY A 10 12.10 -33.45 -4.35
CA GLY A 10 12.63 -34.07 -3.12
C GLY A 10 12.72 -33.13 -1.91
N PHE A 11 12.09 -31.95 -1.97
CA PHE A 11 12.03 -31.00 -0.87
C PHE A 11 10.85 -31.34 0.04
N ASP A 12 11.11 -31.87 1.24
CA ASP A 12 10.11 -31.94 2.30
C ASP A 12 9.99 -30.55 2.96
N PRO A 13 8.81 -29.90 2.94
CA PRO A 13 8.60 -28.62 3.62
C PRO A 13 8.91 -28.64 5.14
N GLN A 14 9.01 -29.82 5.74
CA GLN A 14 9.37 -30.01 7.15
C GLN A 14 10.88 -30.04 7.39
N ASP A 15 11.70 -30.29 6.36
CA ASP A 15 13.16 -30.31 6.43
C ASP A 15 13.77 -28.91 6.24
N ARG A 16 13.35 -27.95 7.06
CA ARG A 16 14.02 -26.64 7.05
C ARG A 16 15.42 -26.77 7.68
N PRO A 17 16.50 -26.44 6.97
CA PRO A 17 17.84 -26.49 7.53
C PRO A 17 17.93 -25.53 8.72
N THR A 18 18.67 -25.94 9.76
CA THR A 18 18.95 -25.06 10.90
C THR A 18 19.81 -23.87 10.44
N PRO A 19 19.60 -22.67 11.00
CA PRO A 19 20.45 -21.52 10.69
C PRO A 19 21.93 -21.85 10.95
N HIS A 20 22.81 -21.40 10.04
CA HIS A 20 24.25 -21.60 10.21
C HIS A 20 24.70 -20.94 11.53
N PRO A 21 25.34 -21.69 12.46
CA PRO A 21 25.80 -21.12 13.72
C PRO A 21 26.87 -20.06 13.47
N ASN A 22 26.78 -18.91 14.16
CA ASN A 22 27.75 -17.81 14.07
C ASN A 22 27.92 -17.22 12.66
N ASP A 23 26.83 -17.02 11.91
CA ASP A 23 26.88 -16.26 10.66
C ASP A 23 26.89 -14.75 10.96
N PRO A 24 28.02 -14.03 10.77
CA PRO A 24 28.08 -12.60 11.04
C PRO A 24 27.15 -11.79 10.13
N LYS A 25 26.68 -12.35 9.01
CA LYS A 25 25.67 -11.71 8.16
C LYS A 25 24.26 -11.79 8.74
N GLN A 26 23.94 -12.81 9.55
CA GLN A 26 22.62 -12.90 10.19
C GLN A 26 22.44 -11.80 11.23
N GLU A 27 23.43 -11.60 12.10
CA GLU A 27 23.39 -10.56 13.14
C GLU A 27 23.49 -9.15 12.52
N ALA A 28 24.49 -8.91 11.65
CA ALA A 28 24.64 -7.61 10.98
C ALA A 28 23.46 -7.28 10.06
N GLY A 29 22.73 -8.30 9.59
CA GLY A 29 21.54 -8.15 8.75
C GLY A 29 20.35 -7.50 9.46
N LEU A 30 20.26 -7.62 10.80
CA LEU A 30 19.16 -7.04 11.60
C LEU A 30 19.16 -5.51 11.58
N GLU A 31 20.32 -4.89 11.35
CA GLU A 31 20.47 -3.44 11.23
C GLU A 31 20.29 -2.93 9.79
N LYS A 32 20.07 -3.81 8.82
CA LYS A 32 19.86 -3.45 7.42
C LYS A 32 18.38 -3.31 7.09
N ILE A 33 18.09 -2.71 5.95
CA ILE A 33 16.73 -2.61 5.43
C ILE A 33 16.15 -4.03 5.30
N PRO A 34 15.03 -4.36 5.98
CA PRO A 34 14.51 -5.71 6.05
C PRO A 34 13.69 -6.05 4.79
N PHE A 35 14.33 -6.05 3.60
CA PHE A 35 13.67 -6.30 2.32
C PHE A 35 12.88 -7.61 2.27
N ALA A 36 13.29 -8.62 3.06
CA ALA A 36 12.59 -9.90 3.18
C ALA A 36 11.17 -9.79 3.77
N CYS A 37 10.83 -8.69 4.46
CA CYS A 37 9.49 -8.44 4.98
C CYS A 37 8.51 -7.91 3.91
N LEU A 38 8.98 -7.60 2.70
CA LEU A 38 8.13 -7.06 1.65
C LEU A 38 7.31 -8.16 0.96
N PRO A 39 6.03 -7.90 0.64
CA PRO A 39 5.23 -8.80 -0.18
C PRO A 39 5.70 -8.74 -1.64
N ILE A 40 6.61 -9.64 -2.03
CA ILE A 40 7.30 -9.59 -3.34
C ILE A 40 6.34 -9.63 -4.53
N ALA A 41 5.25 -10.39 -4.46
CA ALA A 41 4.25 -10.42 -5.53
C ALA A 41 3.62 -9.04 -5.78
N VAL A 42 3.32 -8.31 -4.70
CA VAL A 42 2.75 -6.96 -4.79
C VAL A 42 3.78 -5.96 -5.33
N LEU A 43 5.07 -6.11 -4.96
CA LEU A 43 6.13 -5.29 -5.55
C LEU A 43 6.30 -5.53 -7.06
N ALA A 44 6.07 -6.76 -7.52
CA ALA A 44 6.11 -7.07 -8.95
C ALA A 44 4.96 -6.36 -9.69
N GLU A 45 3.76 -6.30 -9.11
CA GLU A 45 2.65 -5.51 -9.65
C GLU A 45 2.98 -4.01 -9.70
N ASP A 46 3.53 -3.45 -8.61
CA ASP A 46 3.97 -2.06 -8.56
C ASP A 46 5.01 -1.78 -9.67
N ALA A 47 5.94 -2.72 -9.92
CA ALA A 47 6.93 -2.60 -10.97
C ALA A 47 6.29 -2.54 -12.37
N VAL A 48 5.24 -3.33 -12.63
CA VAL A 48 4.49 -3.26 -13.90
C VAL A 48 3.77 -1.92 -14.03
N ALA A 49 3.10 -1.45 -12.97
CA ALA A 49 2.41 -0.16 -12.96
C ALA A 49 3.37 1.03 -13.20
N HIS A 50 4.55 1.02 -12.57
CA HIS A 50 5.59 2.02 -12.82
C HIS A 50 6.23 1.87 -14.20
N GLY A 51 6.33 0.64 -14.72
CA GLY A 51 6.76 0.36 -16.08
C GLY A 51 5.83 0.98 -17.13
N GLU A 52 4.52 0.84 -16.96
CA GLU A 52 3.51 1.51 -17.77
C GLU A 52 3.70 3.03 -17.76
N GLY A 53 3.86 3.63 -16.58
CA GLY A 53 4.15 5.06 -16.44
C GLY A 53 5.45 5.48 -17.12
N ALA A 54 6.49 4.67 -17.03
CA ALA A 54 7.77 4.92 -17.69
C ALA A 54 7.65 4.89 -19.23
N LEU A 55 6.81 4.00 -19.78
CA LEU A 55 6.53 3.95 -21.21
C LEU A 55 5.71 5.16 -21.69
N LYS A 56 4.74 5.63 -20.88
CA LYS A 56 3.87 6.75 -21.23
C LYS A 56 4.56 8.11 -21.07
N TYR A 57 5.34 8.30 -20.02
CA TYR A 57 5.78 9.63 -19.57
C TYR A 57 7.29 9.75 -19.34
N GLY A 58 8.04 8.67 -19.56
CA GLY A 58 9.46 8.58 -19.24
C GLY A 58 9.72 8.09 -17.82
N ARG A 59 10.78 7.29 -17.69
CA ARG A 59 11.16 6.64 -16.42
C ARG A 59 11.55 7.67 -15.35
N HIS A 60 10.92 7.62 -14.18
CA HIS A 60 11.15 8.54 -13.04
C HIS A 60 10.99 10.02 -13.39
N ASN A 61 10.13 10.37 -14.35
CA ASN A 61 9.95 11.76 -14.79
C ASN A 61 9.56 12.72 -13.64
N TRP A 62 8.84 12.21 -12.63
CA TRP A 62 8.44 12.93 -11.42
C TRP A 62 9.62 13.37 -10.53
N ARG A 63 10.83 12.85 -10.76
CA ARG A 63 12.06 13.35 -10.09
C ARG A 63 12.62 14.62 -10.73
N ASN A 64 12.14 14.96 -11.92
CA ASN A 64 12.59 16.12 -12.69
C ASN A 64 11.51 17.20 -12.84
N GLY A 65 10.22 16.81 -12.77
CA GLY A 65 9.08 17.73 -12.79
C GLY A 65 8.44 17.92 -11.43
N ASP A 66 7.54 18.90 -11.34
CA ASP A 66 6.80 19.21 -10.11
C ASP A 66 5.59 18.28 -9.94
N VAL A 67 5.40 17.80 -8.71
CA VAL A 67 4.33 16.85 -8.34
C VAL A 67 3.39 17.49 -7.33
N LEU A 68 2.16 17.80 -7.74
CA LEU A 68 1.13 18.34 -6.84
C LEU A 68 0.54 17.23 -5.96
N ALA A 69 0.56 17.43 -4.64
CA ALA A 69 0.02 16.47 -3.67
C ALA A 69 -1.46 16.18 -3.92
N SER A 70 -2.26 17.20 -4.21
CA SER A 70 -3.70 17.10 -4.48
C SER A 70 -4.02 16.21 -5.68
N THR A 71 -3.19 16.26 -6.74
CA THR A 71 -3.41 15.50 -7.98
C THR A 71 -3.25 14.00 -7.73
N TYR A 72 -2.18 13.63 -7.03
CA TYR A 72 -1.92 12.23 -6.70
C TYR A 72 -2.85 11.71 -5.60
N PHE A 73 -3.24 12.56 -4.64
CA PHE A 73 -4.31 12.24 -3.68
C PHE A 73 -5.62 11.89 -4.39
N ALA A 74 -6.06 12.74 -5.33
CA ALA A 74 -7.29 12.51 -6.07
C ALA A 74 -7.21 11.26 -6.98
N ALA A 75 -6.05 11.01 -7.61
CA ALA A 75 -5.81 9.80 -8.40
C ALA A 75 -5.91 8.54 -7.54
N THR A 76 -5.25 8.52 -6.39
CA THR A 76 -5.36 7.42 -5.43
C THR A 76 -6.81 7.18 -5.00
N LEU A 77 -7.54 8.23 -4.63
CA LEU A 77 -8.94 8.09 -4.21
C LEU A 77 -9.84 7.52 -5.30
N ARG A 78 -9.68 7.90 -6.57
CA ARG A 78 -10.46 7.33 -7.67
C ARG A 78 -10.27 5.82 -7.79
N HIS A 79 -9.03 5.33 -7.68
CA HIS A 79 -8.79 3.89 -7.69
C HIS A 79 -9.33 3.20 -6.44
N LEU A 80 -9.18 3.81 -5.25
CA LEU A 80 -9.74 3.24 -4.02
C LEU A 80 -11.27 3.18 -4.03
N PHE A 81 -11.94 4.20 -4.58
CA PHE A 81 -13.39 4.22 -4.70
C PHE A 81 -13.90 3.20 -5.73
N ALA A 82 -13.25 3.07 -6.89
CA ALA A 82 -13.61 2.04 -7.87
C ALA A 82 -13.50 0.63 -7.27
N TRP A 83 -12.39 0.34 -6.57
CA TRP A 83 -12.24 -0.91 -5.83
C TRP A 83 -13.32 -1.12 -4.77
N PHE A 84 -13.61 -0.08 -3.98
CA PHE A 84 -14.62 -0.16 -2.92
C PHE A 84 -16.03 -0.42 -3.46
N GLU A 85 -16.34 0.11 -4.64
CA GLU A 85 -17.61 -0.10 -5.35
C GLU A 85 -17.64 -1.42 -6.17
N GLY A 86 -16.60 -2.26 -6.06
CA GLY A 86 -16.57 -3.61 -6.61
C GLY A 86 -15.86 -3.78 -7.97
N GLU A 87 -15.18 -2.75 -8.47
CA GLU A 87 -14.32 -2.86 -9.65
C GLU A 87 -12.89 -3.23 -9.22
N ASP A 88 -12.52 -4.50 -9.34
CA ASP A 88 -11.21 -4.98 -8.88
C ASP A 88 -10.06 -4.56 -9.81
N ILE A 89 -10.32 -4.47 -11.11
CA ILE A 89 -9.33 -4.30 -12.17
C ILE A 89 -9.55 -2.99 -12.92
N ASP A 90 -8.51 -2.17 -12.99
CA ASP A 90 -8.48 -0.93 -13.77
C ASP A 90 -8.56 -1.24 -15.27
N PRO A 91 -9.64 -0.82 -15.97
CA PRO A 91 -9.87 -1.19 -17.37
C PRO A 91 -8.79 -0.66 -18.33
N ASP A 92 -8.11 0.44 -17.96
CA ASP A 92 -7.08 1.04 -18.81
C ASP A 92 -5.76 0.27 -18.80
N SER A 93 -5.43 -0.37 -17.67
CA SER A 93 -4.13 -1.04 -17.46
C SER A 93 -4.22 -2.56 -17.34
N GLY A 94 -5.40 -3.09 -17.00
CA GLY A 94 -5.59 -4.51 -16.66
C GLY A 94 -4.95 -4.91 -15.32
N LEU A 95 -4.53 -3.94 -14.51
CA LEU A 95 -3.97 -4.16 -13.17
C LEU A 95 -5.01 -3.92 -12.08
N SER A 96 -4.77 -4.40 -10.86
CA SER A 96 -5.67 -4.09 -9.75
C SER A 96 -5.71 -2.58 -9.47
N HIS A 97 -6.90 -2.06 -9.16
CA HIS A 97 -7.05 -0.69 -8.66
C HIS A 97 -6.18 -0.42 -7.43
N LEU A 98 -5.95 -1.42 -6.57
CA LEU A 98 -5.06 -1.28 -5.41
C LEU A 98 -3.59 -1.08 -5.84
N THR A 99 -3.13 -1.79 -6.87
CA THR A 99 -1.80 -1.57 -7.47
C THR A 99 -1.67 -0.15 -8.01
N LYS A 100 -2.70 0.35 -8.72
CA LYS A 100 -2.68 1.70 -9.30
C LYS A 100 -2.72 2.80 -8.23
N ALA A 101 -3.47 2.58 -7.15
CA ALA A 101 -3.45 3.44 -5.97
C ALA A 101 -2.05 3.48 -5.32
N ARG A 102 -1.39 2.32 -5.16
CA ARG A 102 -0.02 2.22 -4.64
C ARG A 102 1.00 2.91 -5.54
N ALA A 103 0.94 2.70 -6.86
CA ALA A 103 1.83 3.37 -7.81
C ALA A 103 1.70 4.90 -7.72
N SER A 104 0.48 5.42 -7.61
CA SER A 104 0.22 6.86 -7.39
C SER A 104 0.84 7.36 -6.09
N LEU A 105 0.66 6.64 -4.98
CA LEU A 105 1.27 6.98 -3.69
C LEU A 105 2.81 6.87 -3.74
N GLY A 106 3.34 5.89 -4.46
CA GLY A 106 4.77 5.68 -4.66
C GLY A 106 5.43 6.86 -5.37
N VAL A 107 4.81 7.36 -6.43
CA VAL A 107 5.28 8.58 -7.12
C VAL A 107 5.27 9.78 -6.18
N LEU A 108 4.15 10.03 -5.47
CA LEU A 108 4.06 11.17 -4.55
C LEU A 108 5.11 11.08 -3.42
N ARG A 109 5.27 9.89 -2.83
CA ARG A 109 6.24 9.68 -1.74
C ARG A 109 7.67 9.84 -2.22
N ASP A 110 8.01 9.31 -3.40
CA ASP A 110 9.34 9.50 -3.98
C ASP A 110 9.60 10.96 -4.32
N ALA A 111 8.62 11.67 -4.90
CA ALA A 111 8.72 13.10 -5.15
C ALA A 111 8.97 13.92 -3.87
N GLN A 112 8.33 13.58 -2.76
CA GLN A 112 8.63 14.20 -1.45
C GLN A 112 10.07 13.94 -1.01
N ILE A 113 10.58 12.71 -1.17
CA ILE A 113 11.97 12.37 -0.83
C ILE A 113 12.95 13.17 -1.69
N GLN A 114 12.63 13.39 -2.96
CA GLN A 114 13.46 14.14 -3.91
C GLN A 114 13.26 15.66 -3.85
N GLY A 115 12.40 16.17 -2.95
CA GLY A 115 12.11 17.61 -2.87
C GLY A 115 11.38 18.17 -4.10
N ARG A 116 10.63 17.32 -4.82
CA ARG A 116 9.85 17.67 -6.04
C ARG A 116 8.34 17.74 -5.80
N ALA A 117 7.88 17.30 -4.64
CA ALA A 117 6.47 17.41 -4.28
C ALA A 117 6.14 18.86 -3.87
N ILE A 118 5.12 19.42 -4.50
CA ILE A 118 4.47 20.67 -4.09
C ILE A 118 3.30 20.29 -3.17
N ASP A 119 3.37 20.76 -1.94
CA ASP A 119 2.30 20.59 -0.97
C ASP A 119 1.23 21.67 -1.17
N ASP A 120 0.20 21.32 -1.93
CA ASP A 120 -0.98 22.15 -2.22
C ASP A 120 -2.23 21.67 -1.47
N ARG A 121 -2.04 20.96 -0.34
CA ARG A 121 -3.15 20.54 0.53
C ARG A 121 -3.84 21.75 1.15
N PRO A 122 -5.17 21.67 1.42
CA PRO A 122 -5.86 22.74 2.13
C PRO A 122 -5.28 22.93 3.54
N PRO A 123 -5.48 24.12 4.15
CA PRO A 123 -5.12 24.36 5.55
C PRO A 123 -5.68 23.26 6.46
N ALA A 124 -4.89 22.84 7.44
CA ALA A 124 -5.27 21.77 8.34
C ALA A 124 -6.53 22.14 9.15
N SER A 125 -7.45 21.18 9.26
CA SER A 125 -8.52 21.22 10.26
C SER A 125 -7.94 21.15 11.70
N PRO A 126 -8.72 21.51 12.73
CA PRO A 126 -8.29 21.35 14.12
C PRO A 126 -7.80 19.92 14.43
N ALA A 127 -6.69 19.81 15.15
CA ALA A 127 -5.99 18.55 15.38
C ALA A 127 -6.85 17.50 16.14
N ASP A 128 -7.80 17.94 16.96
CA ASP A 128 -8.65 17.09 17.77
C ASP A 128 -9.99 16.70 17.10
N LEU A 129 -10.23 17.15 15.86
CA LEU A 129 -11.50 16.94 15.16
C LEU A 129 -11.84 15.44 15.01
N MET A 130 -10.88 14.64 14.54
CA MET A 130 -11.11 13.20 14.31
C MET A 130 -11.38 12.45 15.60
N GLU A 131 -10.68 12.80 16.68
CA GLU A 131 -10.92 12.21 18.00
C GLU A 131 -12.35 12.49 18.49
N LYS A 132 -12.79 13.76 18.39
CA LYS A 132 -14.16 14.15 18.73
C LYS A 132 -15.20 13.39 17.90
N LEU A 133 -15.00 13.27 16.59
CA LEU A 133 -15.94 12.55 15.71
C LEU A 133 -16.00 11.05 16.04
N ASN A 134 -14.87 10.44 16.40
CA ASN A 134 -14.84 9.04 16.84
C ASN A 134 -15.57 8.84 18.16
N GLN A 135 -15.44 9.77 19.12
CA GLN A 135 -16.20 9.75 20.37
C GLN A 135 -17.71 9.80 20.09
N VAL A 136 -18.17 10.71 19.23
CA VAL A 136 -19.57 10.82 18.81
C VAL A 136 -20.07 9.53 18.15
N SER A 137 -19.31 8.95 17.24
CA SER A 137 -19.66 7.68 16.58
C SER A 137 -19.77 6.52 17.58
N GLY A 138 -18.83 6.44 18.53
CA GLY A 138 -18.84 5.44 19.60
C GLY A 138 -20.04 5.60 20.55
N ASP A 139 -20.39 6.83 20.93
CA ASP A 139 -21.57 7.11 21.76
C ASP A 139 -22.87 6.73 21.04
N MET A 140 -22.97 7.04 19.75
CA MET A 140 -24.09 6.65 18.91
C MET A 140 -24.24 5.12 18.86
N ALA A 141 -23.15 4.38 18.62
CA ALA A 141 -23.17 2.92 18.58
C ALA A 141 -23.66 2.31 19.90
N ARG A 142 -23.15 2.82 21.04
CA ARG A 142 -23.59 2.39 22.38
C ARG A 142 -25.08 2.66 22.62
N ARG A 143 -25.55 3.85 22.26
CA ARG A 143 -26.97 4.22 22.41
C ARG A 143 -27.89 3.33 21.58
N VAL A 144 -27.54 3.06 20.32
CA VAL A 144 -28.32 2.18 19.44
C VAL A 144 -28.36 0.75 19.99
N ALA A 145 -27.24 0.24 20.53
CA ALA A 145 -27.19 -1.07 21.15
C ALA A 145 -28.12 -1.17 22.38
N ALA A 146 -28.12 -0.16 23.25
CA ALA A 146 -28.98 -0.13 24.43
C ALA A 146 -30.49 -0.12 24.07
N LEU A 147 -30.88 0.62 23.03
CA LEU A 147 -32.27 0.63 22.54
C LEU A 147 -32.71 -0.71 21.96
N LYS A 148 -31.81 -1.44 21.29
CA LYS A 148 -32.09 -2.78 20.76
C LYS A 148 -32.16 -3.86 21.85
N GLY A 149 -31.39 -3.70 22.93
CA GLY A 149 -31.36 -4.63 24.06
C GLY A 149 -32.52 -4.49 25.05
N GLY A 150 -33.26 -3.38 25.03
CA GLY A 150 -34.43 -3.16 25.89
C GLY A 150 -35.78 -3.69 25.34
N ASN A 151 -35.76 -4.38 24.20
CA ASN A 151 -36.94 -4.91 23.51
C ASN A 151 -37.03 -6.46 23.54
N GLN A 152 -36.36 -7.11 24.52
CA GLN A 152 -36.50 -8.54 24.81
C GLN A 152 -37.13 -8.75 26.19
#